data_AF-A0AAN6RPI0-F1
#
_entry.id   AF-A0AAN6RPI0-F1
#
_cell.length_a   1.000
_cell.length_b   1.000
_cell.length_c   1.000
_cell.angle_alpha   90.00
_cell.angle_beta   90.00
_cell.angle_gamma   90.00
#
_symmetry.space_group_name_H-M   'P 1'
#
loop_
_entity.id
_entity.type
_entity.pdbx_description
1 polymer ?
#
loop_
_entity_poly.entity_id
_entity_poly.type
_entity_poly.pdbx_seq_one_letter_code
_entity_poly.pdbx_strand_id
1 'polypeptide(L)'
;MEQDELPWYRWWVIQQARALPQHVLLSLPEIDWDDEASSAAFFLAWNRIRELILAPGPKNVNSITHTLTSLGMLEAKNGYESTQAVKNLVISILGWQTMLYKPDFSPPSTGSCTLLDETDGHRGEARLSLTQFGPAMNKNLPDFLLGFGMMLPPPNYCAFDDADDQALFNHTRTVSSKDLNAHVLTKVCGMTIHWVDSLSCHLELDRQSGKLFLWRYPSFGVSSLAQHHGGPGKDERQSTLHHCAMEKPGSSLPWGTEQDVSSLLQEILLSYRLIFGQNKRSRAGFRRSQPFARLPSQGHDKLLGQLCGRKRFDSPTGAAALIERDEYDLAADFPHLRSRLARLGGYAAGKKPRSIRQLWRDRRDSTAWLALWSVLVFGSVSVVLALLQTVFQVLQYTAMGKTGG
;
A
#
# COMPACT_ATOMS: atom_id res chain seq x y z
N MET A 1 27.02 -3.81 -5.85
CA MET A 1 26.13 -4.96 -5.59
C MET A 1 26.00 -5.10 -4.08
N GLU A 2 25.06 -4.39 -3.45
CA GLU A 2 24.67 -4.58 -2.04
C GLU A 2 23.12 -4.68 -2.01
N GLN A 3 22.62 -5.64 -2.78
CA GLN A 3 21.23 -6.15 -2.73
C GLN A 3 21.11 -7.36 -1.78
N ASP A 4 22.19 -7.71 -1.08
CA ASP A 4 22.25 -8.87 -0.16
C ASP A 4 21.37 -8.71 1.07
N GLU A 5 20.90 -7.50 1.41
CA GLU A 5 19.99 -7.28 2.54
C GLU A 5 18.54 -7.65 2.24
N LEU A 6 18.12 -7.68 0.97
CA LEU A 6 16.74 -7.99 0.56
C LEU A 6 16.71 -9.04 -0.57
N PRO A 7 16.91 -10.34 -0.25
CA PRO A 7 16.93 -11.41 -1.26
C PRO A 7 15.66 -11.47 -2.12
N TRP A 8 14.49 -11.20 -1.52
CA TRP A 8 13.23 -11.19 -2.25
C TRP A 8 13.16 -10.05 -3.28
N TYR A 9 13.80 -8.92 -2.99
CA TYR A 9 13.76 -7.75 -3.86
C TYR A 9 14.63 -7.96 -5.09
N ARG A 10 15.84 -8.52 -4.91
CA ARG A 10 16.68 -8.95 -6.04
C ARG A 10 15.95 -9.93 -6.94
N TRP A 11 15.33 -10.96 -6.35
CA TRP A 11 14.51 -11.91 -7.11
C TRP A 11 13.35 -11.21 -7.84
N TRP A 12 12.61 -10.33 -7.16
CA TRP A 12 11.49 -9.59 -7.73
C TRP A 12 11.91 -8.71 -8.90
N VAL A 13 13.04 -7.99 -8.80
CA VAL A 13 13.61 -7.18 -9.88
C VAL A 13 13.96 -8.04 -11.09
N ILE A 14 14.57 -9.20 -10.89
CA ILE A 14 14.87 -10.14 -11.99
C ILE A 14 13.58 -10.59 -12.68
N GLN A 15 12.52 -10.89 -11.92
CA GLN A 15 11.22 -11.24 -12.53
C GLN A 15 10.62 -10.07 -13.32
N GLN A 16 10.75 -8.83 -12.86
CA GLN A 16 10.28 -7.68 -13.63
C GLN A 16 11.11 -7.48 -14.91
N ALA A 17 12.44 -7.66 -14.82
CA ALA A 17 13.34 -7.52 -15.95
C ALA A 17 13.11 -8.62 -17.01
N ARG A 18 12.84 -9.86 -16.59
CA ARG A 18 12.43 -10.97 -17.49
C ARG A 18 11.10 -10.71 -18.20
N ALA A 19 10.22 -9.90 -17.61
CA ALA A 19 8.93 -9.53 -18.19
C ALA A 19 9.02 -8.31 -19.15
N LEU A 20 10.21 -7.72 -19.33
CA LEU A 20 10.39 -6.64 -20.29
C LEU A 20 10.15 -7.11 -21.73
N PRO A 21 9.52 -6.30 -22.58
CA PRO A 21 9.41 -6.60 -24.00
C PRO A 21 10.77 -6.78 -24.67
N GLN A 22 10.84 -7.66 -25.67
CA GLN A 22 12.08 -7.94 -26.39
C GLN A 22 12.72 -6.67 -26.98
N HIS A 23 11.91 -5.72 -27.48
CA HIS A 23 12.43 -4.46 -28.03
C HIS A 23 13.15 -3.59 -26.98
N VAL A 24 12.79 -3.70 -25.68
CA VAL A 24 13.50 -3.03 -24.59
C VAL A 24 14.79 -3.79 -24.26
N LEU A 25 14.73 -5.12 -24.25
CA LEU A 25 15.89 -5.99 -23.99
C LEU A 25 16.98 -5.85 -25.05
N LEU A 26 16.64 -5.58 -26.31
CA LEU A 26 17.61 -5.34 -27.39
C LEU A 26 18.53 -4.13 -27.14
N SER A 27 18.18 -3.23 -26.21
CA SER A 27 19.07 -2.13 -25.81
C SER A 27 20.18 -2.56 -24.85
N LEU A 28 20.05 -3.75 -24.25
CA LEU A 28 21.04 -4.38 -23.39
C LEU A 28 21.86 -5.40 -24.20
N PRO A 29 23.11 -5.69 -23.78
CA PRO A 29 23.85 -6.86 -24.30
C PRO A 29 23.03 -8.14 -24.15
N GLU A 30 23.25 -9.17 -24.98
CA GLU A 30 22.51 -10.43 -24.87
C GLU A 30 22.53 -10.99 -23.43
N ILE A 31 21.33 -11.10 -22.83
CA ILE A 31 21.17 -11.54 -21.44
C ILE A 31 20.59 -12.96 -21.41
N ASP A 32 21.41 -13.91 -20.96
CA ASP A 32 20.96 -15.16 -20.39
C ASP A 32 20.64 -14.93 -18.91
N TRP A 33 19.36 -15.04 -18.56
CA TRP A 33 18.91 -14.78 -17.19
C TRP A 33 19.20 -15.93 -16.22
N ASP A 34 19.61 -17.08 -16.72
CA ASP A 34 19.96 -18.25 -15.91
C ASP A 34 21.49 -18.35 -15.71
N ASP A 35 22.27 -17.54 -16.44
CA ASP A 35 23.69 -17.28 -16.20
C ASP A 35 23.90 -16.03 -15.33
N GLU A 36 24.53 -16.19 -14.16
CA GLU A 36 24.83 -15.07 -13.27
C GLU A 36 25.70 -14.00 -13.93
N ALA A 37 26.67 -14.41 -14.76
CA ALA A 37 27.58 -13.49 -15.44
C ALA A 37 26.84 -12.62 -16.47
N SER A 38 25.89 -13.20 -17.19
CA SER A 38 25.09 -12.47 -18.16
C SER A 38 24.04 -11.55 -17.50
N SER A 39 23.42 -11.98 -16.40
CA SER A 39 22.54 -11.11 -15.59
C SER A 39 23.27 -9.89 -14.99
N ALA A 40 24.60 -9.95 -14.85
CA ALA A 40 25.41 -8.85 -14.33
C ALA A 40 25.37 -7.62 -15.25
N ALA A 41 25.17 -7.79 -16.56
CA ALA A 41 25.04 -6.67 -17.50
C ALA A 41 23.81 -5.80 -17.20
N PHE A 42 22.67 -6.43 -16.89
CA PHE A 42 21.48 -5.70 -16.41
C PHE A 42 21.76 -4.94 -15.11
N PHE A 43 22.41 -5.59 -14.14
CA PHE A 43 22.73 -4.95 -12.87
C PHE A 43 23.78 -3.83 -13.00
N LEU A 44 24.66 -3.89 -14.01
CA LEU A 44 25.56 -2.80 -14.36
C LEU A 44 24.76 -1.58 -14.85
N ALA A 45 23.83 -1.77 -15.79
CA ALA A 45 22.94 -0.71 -16.26
C ALA A 45 22.07 -0.15 -15.12
N TRP A 46 21.53 -1.02 -14.26
CA TRP A 46 20.78 -0.64 -13.05
C TRP A 46 21.58 0.27 -12.12
N ASN A 47 22.82 -0.11 -11.78
CA ASN A 47 23.67 0.67 -10.90
C ASN A 47 24.05 2.00 -11.55
N ARG A 48 24.33 2.00 -12.86
CA ARG A 48 24.66 3.24 -13.56
C ARG A 48 23.48 4.21 -13.61
N ILE A 49 22.27 3.73 -13.86
CA ILE A 49 21.06 4.55 -13.80
C ILE A 49 20.89 5.12 -12.38
N ARG A 50 21.13 4.30 -11.35
CA ARG A 50 21.10 4.77 -9.95
C ARG A 50 22.09 5.91 -9.73
N GLU A 51 23.36 5.73 -10.11
CA GLU A 51 24.40 6.75 -9.98
C GLU A 51 24.02 8.04 -10.70
N LEU A 52 23.46 7.95 -11.90
CA LEU A 52 23.01 9.12 -12.66
C LEU A 52 21.83 9.83 -12.00
N ILE A 53 20.89 9.08 -11.40
CA ILE A 53 19.77 9.67 -10.65
C ILE A 53 20.26 10.40 -9.40
N LEU A 54 21.21 9.79 -8.67
CA LEU A 54 21.78 10.34 -7.43
C LEU A 54 22.82 11.46 -7.67
N ALA A 55 23.23 11.67 -8.92
CA ALA A 55 24.18 12.72 -9.25
C ALA A 55 23.54 14.11 -9.05
N PRO A 56 24.31 15.10 -8.57
CA PRO A 56 23.77 16.41 -8.25
C PRO A 56 23.15 17.13 -9.46
N GLY A 57 22.12 17.92 -9.16
CA GLY A 57 21.38 18.77 -10.10
C GLY A 57 20.21 18.07 -10.81
N PRO A 58 19.31 18.84 -11.44
CA PRO A 58 18.07 18.31 -11.97
C PRO A 58 18.34 17.32 -13.09
N LYS A 59 17.86 16.10 -12.92
CA LYS A 59 17.92 15.04 -13.93
C LYS A 59 16.54 14.81 -14.50
N ASN A 60 16.50 14.48 -15.79
CA ASN A 60 15.30 14.05 -16.47
C ASN A 60 15.60 12.75 -17.21
N VAL A 61 14.54 12.04 -17.63
CA VAL A 61 14.68 10.72 -18.28
C VAL A 61 15.50 10.84 -19.56
N ASN A 62 15.33 11.92 -20.32
CA ASN A 62 16.05 12.13 -21.57
C ASN A 62 17.56 12.38 -21.37
N SER A 63 17.96 13.11 -20.33
CA SER A 63 19.37 13.40 -20.03
C SER A 63 20.10 12.16 -19.52
N ILE A 64 19.43 11.34 -18.69
CA ILE A 64 19.94 10.03 -18.26
C ILE A 64 20.12 9.13 -19.48
N THR A 65 19.10 9.03 -20.34
CA THR A 65 19.14 8.24 -21.57
C THR A 65 20.30 8.66 -22.47
N HIS A 66 20.44 9.96 -22.76
CA HIS A 66 21.51 10.49 -23.58
C HIS A 66 22.89 10.14 -23.02
N THR A 67 23.07 10.27 -21.70
CA THR A 67 24.34 9.95 -21.03
C THR A 67 24.70 8.47 -21.14
N LEU A 68 23.72 7.56 -20.97
CA LEU A 68 23.95 6.12 -21.09
C LEU A 68 24.33 5.72 -22.52
N THR A 69 23.68 6.30 -23.52
CA THR A 69 24.00 6.09 -24.93
C THR A 69 25.37 6.67 -25.28
N SER A 70 25.71 7.87 -24.82
CA SER A 70 27.02 8.48 -25.10
C SER A 70 28.19 7.71 -24.48
N LEU A 71 27.94 7.02 -23.37
CA LEU A 71 28.93 6.15 -22.72
C LEU A 71 29.03 4.75 -23.37
N GLY A 72 28.24 4.46 -24.41
CA GLY A 72 28.23 3.16 -25.07
C GLY A 72 27.71 2.02 -24.19
N MET A 73 27.03 2.33 -23.08
CA MET A 73 26.52 1.31 -22.15
C MET A 73 25.22 0.67 -22.63
N LEU A 74 24.48 1.37 -23.50
CA LEU A 74 23.26 0.88 -24.12
C LEU A 74 23.32 1.14 -25.62
N GLU A 75 22.97 0.13 -26.39
CA GLU A 75 22.94 0.23 -27.85
C GLU A 75 21.68 0.95 -28.30
N ALA A 76 21.82 2.24 -28.62
CA ALA A 76 20.83 2.94 -29.42
C ALA A 76 21.29 2.90 -30.88
N LYS A 77 20.87 1.89 -31.65
CA LYS A 77 21.00 1.95 -33.12
C LYS A 77 20.28 3.22 -33.59
N ASN A 78 20.81 3.93 -34.60
CA ASN A 78 20.36 5.26 -35.08
C ASN A 78 18.88 5.30 -35.51
N GLY A 79 17.97 5.20 -34.56
CA GLY A 79 16.55 5.00 -34.77
C GLY A 79 15.75 5.41 -33.53
N TYR A 80 14.59 6.01 -33.79
CA TYR A 80 13.66 6.48 -32.77
C TYR A 80 13.24 5.36 -31.81
N GLU A 81 13.01 4.15 -32.33
CA GLU A 81 12.61 2.99 -31.55
C GLU A 81 13.67 2.53 -30.53
N SER A 82 14.94 2.51 -30.94
CA SER A 82 16.06 2.13 -30.05
C SER A 82 16.22 3.14 -28.92
N THR A 83 16.05 4.42 -29.23
CA THR A 83 16.09 5.49 -28.22
C THR A 83 14.90 5.38 -27.26
N GLN A 84 13.71 5.04 -27.75
CA GLN A 84 12.53 4.82 -26.90
C GLN A 84 12.68 3.59 -26.01
N ALA A 85 13.30 2.52 -26.50
CA ALA A 85 13.62 1.32 -25.72
C ALA A 85 14.49 1.66 -24.50
N VAL A 86 15.54 2.46 -24.68
CA VAL A 86 16.40 2.92 -23.58
C VAL A 86 15.61 3.77 -22.58
N LYS A 87 14.75 4.69 -23.04
CA LYS A 87 13.89 5.49 -22.14
C LYS A 87 12.97 4.60 -21.31
N ASN A 88 12.34 3.62 -21.94
CA ASN A 88 11.47 2.65 -21.27
C ASN A 88 12.26 1.87 -20.20
N LEU A 89 13.50 1.48 -20.48
CA LEU A 89 14.37 0.84 -19.49
C LEU A 89 14.70 1.75 -18.30
N VAL A 90 15.07 3.01 -18.55
CA VAL A 90 15.35 4.01 -17.49
C VAL A 90 14.13 4.21 -16.59
N ILE A 91 12.95 4.39 -17.19
CA ILE A 91 11.68 4.53 -16.48
C ILE A 91 11.38 3.28 -15.65
N SER A 92 11.59 2.10 -16.21
CA SER A 92 11.37 0.84 -15.52
C SER A 92 12.23 0.73 -14.27
N ILE A 93 13.53 0.98 -14.43
CA ILE A 93 14.50 0.93 -13.34
C ILE A 93 14.20 2.00 -12.30
N LEU A 94 13.77 3.20 -12.69
CA LEU A 94 13.32 4.23 -11.76
C LEU A 94 12.10 3.76 -10.93
N GLY A 95 11.08 3.21 -11.58
CA GLY A 95 9.89 2.67 -10.91
C GLY A 95 10.24 1.55 -9.94
N TRP A 96 11.12 0.64 -10.35
CA TRP A 96 11.58 -0.48 -9.52
C TRP A 96 12.43 0.00 -8.34
N GLN A 97 13.44 0.84 -8.57
CA GLN A 97 14.32 1.40 -7.53
C GLN A 97 13.60 2.21 -6.46
N THR A 98 12.44 2.78 -6.79
CA THR A 98 11.61 3.56 -5.86
C THR A 98 10.43 2.76 -5.32
N MET A 99 10.08 1.66 -5.97
CA MET A 99 8.82 0.92 -5.81
C MET A 99 7.55 1.77 -5.90
N LEU A 100 7.62 3.01 -6.39
CA LEU A 100 6.45 3.90 -6.49
C LEU A 100 5.46 3.42 -7.54
N TYR A 101 5.95 2.79 -8.59
CA TYR A 101 5.13 2.24 -9.67
C TYR A 101 5.79 1.05 -10.35
N LYS A 102 4.98 0.34 -11.12
CA LYS A 102 5.43 -0.64 -12.11
C LYS A 102 5.10 -0.11 -13.49
N PRO A 103 6.04 -0.16 -14.46
CA PRO A 103 5.72 0.17 -15.84
C PRO A 103 4.77 -0.87 -16.43
N ASP A 104 3.92 -0.45 -17.34
CA ASP A 104 3.09 -1.31 -18.19
C ASP A 104 3.56 -1.22 -19.64
N PHE A 105 3.62 -2.38 -20.29
CA PHE A 105 4.01 -2.53 -21.68
C PHE A 105 2.91 -3.17 -22.54
N SER A 106 1.74 -3.43 -21.95
CA SER A 106 0.61 -4.08 -22.62
C SER A 106 0.09 -3.26 -23.81
N PRO A 107 -0.04 -1.93 -23.74
CA PRO A 107 -0.28 -1.12 -24.93
C PRO A 107 1.05 -0.73 -25.61
N PRO A 108 1.24 -1.01 -26.92
CA PRO A 108 2.36 -0.46 -27.67
C PRO A 108 2.12 1.03 -27.90
N SER A 109 2.45 1.85 -26.92
CA SER A 109 2.28 3.29 -27.00
C SER A 109 3.60 3.95 -27.36
N THR A 110 3.73 4.32 -28.64
CA THR A 110 4.90 5.02 -29.16
C THR A 110 5.08 6.36 -28.45
N GLY A 111 6.18 6.51 -27.70
CA GLY A 111 6.55 7.78 -27.08
C GLY A 111 5.77 8.17 -25.83
N SER A 112 5.08 7.24 -25.17
CA SER A 112 4.49 7.46 -23.84
C SER A 112 4.97 6.43 -22.82
N CYS A 113 4.85 6.80 -21.55
CA CYS A 113 5.11 5.99 -20.39
C CYS A 113 3.78 5.63 -19.74
N THR A 114 3.49 4.35 -19.58
CA THR A 114 2.28 3.88 -18.91
C THR A 114 2.64 3.08 -17.66
N LEU A 115 1.88 3.27 -16.60
CA LEU A 115 1.97 2.55 -15.34
C LEU A 115 0.99 1.38 -15.33
N LEU A 116 1.39 0.28 -14.71
CA LEU A 116 0.52 -0.87 -14.50
C LEU A 116 -0.63 -0.50 -13.57
N ASP A 117 -1.84 -0.77 -14.02
CA ASP A 117 -3.06 -0.57 -13.25
C ASP A 117 -3.24 -1.67 -12.18
N GLU A 118 -2.63 -1.45 -11.02
CA GLU A 118 -2.76 -2.36 -9.87
C GLU A 118 -4.02 -2.09 -9.03
N THR A 119 -4.76 -1.04 -9.36
CA THR A 119 -5.94 -0.59 -8.61
C THR A 119 -7.25 -0.92 -9.35
N ASP A 120 -7.22 -1.84 -10.31
CA ASP A 120 -8.38 -2.33 -11.08
C ASP A 120 -9.23 -1.18 -11.66
N GLY A 121 -8.61 -0.12 -12.17
CA GLY A 121 -9.29 1.05 -12.73
C GLY A 121 -9.60 2.16 -11.73
N HIS A 122 -9.43 1.92 -10.42
CA HIS A 122 -9.56 2.98 -9.42
C HIS A 122 -8.44 4.02 -9.58
N ARG A 123 -8.80 5.31 -9.53
CA ARG A 123 -7.89 6.45 -9.57
C ARG A 123 -7.98 7.21 -8.26
N GLY A 124 -6.98 6.99 -7.42
CA GLY A 124 -6.82 7.67 -6.14
C GLY A 124 -5.86 8.84 -6.24
N GLU A 125 -5.53 9.44 -5.10
CA GLU A 125 -4.66 10.62 -5.03
C GLU A 125 -3.25 10.33 -5.56
N ALA A 126 -2.74 9.11 -5.34
CA ALA A 126 -1.40 8.73 -5.81
C ALA A 126 -1.29 8.54 -7.32
N ARG A 127 -2.42 8.24 -7.99
CA ARG A 127 -2.44 7.82 -9.41
C ARG A 127 -3.65 8.42 -10.11
N LEU A 128 -3.57 9.71 -10.37
CA LEU A 128 -4.56 10.46 -11.15
C LEU A 128 -4.49 10.10 -12.63
N SER A 129 -3.28 9.91 -13.17
CA SER A 129 -3.04 9.42 -14.52
C SER A 129 -2.09 8.23 -14.49
N LEU A 130 -2.37 7.22 -15.31
CA LEU A 130 -1.44 6.13 -15.54
C LEU A 130 -0.52 6.37 -16.73
N THR A 131 -0.79 7.36 -17.58
CA THR A 131 -0.05 7.58 -18.82
C THR A 131 0.48 9.00 -18.90
N GLN A 132 1.74 9.13 -19.28
CA GLN A 132 2.39 10.40 -19.60
C GLN A 132 3.08 10.34 -20.96
N PHE A 133 3.06 11.46 -21.69
CA PHE A 133 3.59 11.54 -23.05
C PHE A 133 5.01 12.12 -23.10
N GLY A 134 5.67 11.99 -24.25
CA GLY A 134 7.07 12.37 -24.50
C GLY A 134 7.57 13.68 -23.86
N PRO A 135 6.82 14.80 -23.87
CA PRO A 135 7.27 16.04 -23.23
C PRO A 135 7.53 15.92 -21.72
N ALA A 136 6.83 15.02 -21.03
CA ALA A 136 7.03 14.76 -19.61
C ALA A 136 8.44 14.23 -19.29
N MET A 137 9.07 13.53 -20.25
CA MET A 137 10.42 12.95 -20.09
C MET A 137 11.53 14.01 -20.04
N ASN A 138 11.23 15.26 -20.40
CA ASN A 138 12.15 16.41 -20.27
C ASN A 138 12.06 17.10 -18.91
N LYS A 139 10.99 16.84 -18.14
CA LYS A 139 10.82 17.40 -16.81
C LYS A 139 11.77 16.74 -15.83
N ASN A 140 12.15 17.45 -14.77
CA ASN A 140 12.95 16.85 -13.69
C ASN A 140 12.20 15.65 -13.08
N LEU A 141 12.90 14.76 -12.37
CA LEU A 141 12.29 13.55 -11.83
C LEU A 141 11.07 13.82 -10.92
N PRO A 142 11.08 14.79 -9.98
CA PRO A 142 9.89 15.12 -9.21
C PRO A 142 8.68 15.52 -10.07
N ASP A 143 8.86 16.44 -11.03
CA ASP A 143 7.78 16.88 -11.94
C ASP A 143 7.32 15.76 -12.88
N PHE A 144 8.22 14.86 -13.28
CA PHE A 144 7.87 13.66 -14.04
C PHE A 144 7.01 12.72 -13.19
N LEU A 145 7.40 12.41 -11.95
CA LEU A 145 6.62 11.53 -11.07
C LEU A 145 5.26 12.14 -10.72
N LEU A 146 5.24 13.44 -10.42
CA LEU A 146 4.03 14.19 -10.11
C LEU A 146 3.01 14.18 -11.26
N GLY A 147 3.46 14.06 -12.50
CA GLY A 147 2.58 13.94 -13.66
C GLY A 147 1.69 12.68 -13.67
N PHE A 148 1.99 11.67 -12.85
CA PHE A 148 1.11 10.52 -12.62
C PHE A 148 0.13 10.74 -11.45
N GLY A 149 0.47 11.61 -10.50
CA GLY A 149 -0.31 11.87 -9.28
C GLY A 149 0.58 12.12 -8.07
N MET A 150 -0.04 12.22 -6.90
CA MET A 150 0.60 12.52 -5.62
C MET A 150 1.22 11.26 -4.98
N MET A 151 2.24 10.71 -5.63
CA MET A 151 2.93 9.51 -5.17
C MET A 151 3.73 9.73 -3.88
N LEU A 152 4.28 10.94 -3.71
CA LEU A 152 4.98 11.40 -2.52
C LEU A 152 4.23 12.61 -1.94
N PRO A 153 3.18 12.37 -1.13
CA PRO A 153 2.40 13.45 -0.55
C PRO A 153 3.23 14.27 0.45
N PRO A 154 2.98 15.58 0.57
CA PRO A 154 3.41 16.37 1.72
C PRO A 154 2.54 16.04 2.95
N PRO A 155 2.98 16.44 4.16
CA PRO A 155 2.23 16.19 5.37
C PRO A 155 0.90 16.96 5.37
N ASN A 156 -0.16 16.31 5.88
CA ASN A 156 -1.51 16.85 6.01
C ASN A 156 -2.09 17.39 4.70
N TYR A 157 -1.76 16.73 3.59
CA TYR A 157 -2.29 17.05 2.27
C TYR A 157 -3.53 16.23 1.93
N CYS A 158 -4.46 16.83 1.18
CA CYS A 158 -5.66 16.19 0.66
C CYS A 158 -5.87 16.63 -0.79
N ALA A 159 -5.82 15.68 -1.72
CA ALA A 159 -6.03 15.83 -3.15
C ALA A 159 -7.46 15.48 -3.59
N PHE A 160 -8.37 15.14 -2.68
CA PHE A 160 -9.75 14.82 -3.03
C PHE A 160 -10.51 16.07 -3.52
N ASP A 161 -11.07 15.98 -4.72
CA ASP A 161 -11.98 16.98 -5.27
C ASP A 161 -13.40 16.87 -4.68
N ASP A 162 -13.77 15.69 -4.17
CA ASP A 162 -15.10 15.38 -3.62
C ASP A 162 -15.33 16.10 -2.28
N ALA A 163 -16.43 16.86 -2.18
CA ALA A 163 -16.75 17.67 -0.99
C ALA A 163 -16.96 16.80 0.26
N ASP A 164 -17.52 15.60 0.11
CA ASP A 164 -17.71 14.65 1.21
C ASP A 164 -16.35 14.14 1.72
N ASP A 165 -15.42 13.79 0.82
CA ASP A 165 -14.09 13.36 1.20
C ASP A 165 -13.26 14.49 1.85
N GLN A 166 -13.40 15.74 1.38
CA GLN A 166 -12.80 16.90 2.04
C GLN A 166 -13.39 17.12 3.45
N ALA A 167 -14.71 16.96 3.60
CA ALA A 167 -15.34 17.03 4.92
C ALA A 167 -14.79 15.92 5.83
N LEU A 168 -14.66 14.68 5.35
CA LEU A 168 -14.07 13.58 6.11
C LEU A 168 -12.64 13.89 6.55
N PHE A 169 -11.81 14.44 5.67
CA PHE A 169 -10.43 14.83 5.99
C PHE A 169 -10.37 15.90 7.09
N ASN A 170 -11.27 16.88 7.06
CA ASN A 170 -11.32 17.98 8.01
C ASN A 170 -11.89 17.58 9.38
N HIS A 171 -12.87 16.66 9.41
CA HIS A 171 -13.59 16.29 10.63
C HIS A 171 -13.00 15.05 11.32
N THR A 172 -12.40 14.12 10.58
CA THR A 172 -11.81 12.91 11.15
C THR A 172 -10.44 13.24 11.75
N ARG A 173 -10.43 13.52 13.05
CA ARG A 173 -9.19 13.83 13.79
C ARG A 173 -8.50 12.58 14.30
N THR A 174 -9.28 11.62 14.81
CA THR A 174 -8.74 10.44 15.47
C THR A 174 -9.31 9.17 14.88
N VAL A 175 -8.53 8.09 14.97
CA VAL A 175 -8.93 6.74 14.59
C VAL A 175 -8.56 5.74 15.66
N SER A 176 -9.46 4.82 15.98
CA SER A 176 -9.18 3.74 16.94
C SER A 176 -8.74 2.46 16.24
N SER A 177 -7.77 1.76 16.83
CA SER A 177 -7.39 0.40 16.43
C SER A 177 -8.54 -0.63 16.57
N LYS A 178 -9.55 -0.31 17.38
CA LYS A 178 -10.77 -1.12 17.51
C LYS A 178 -11.70 -0.95 16.30
N ASP A 179 -11.63 0.19 15.64
CA ASP A 179 -12.54 0.57 14.55
C ASP A 179 -11.95 0.37 13.16
N LEU A 180 -10.62 0.46 13.04
CA LEU A 180 -9.90 0.39 11.78
C LEU A 180 -9.01 -0.84 11.66
N ASN A 181 -9.47 -1.97 12.17
CA ASN A 181 -8.79 -3.26 12.00
C ASN A 181 -9.38 -4.11 10.87
N ALA A 182 -8.54 -4.93 10.24
CA ALA A 182 -8.90 -5.78 9.10
C ALA A 182 -10.10 -6.69 9.35
N HIS A 183 -10.28 -7.21 10.57
CA HIS A 183 -11.44 -8.04 10.89
C HIS A 183 -12.74 -7.24 10.74
N VAL A 184 -12.79 -6.06 11.31
CA VAL A 184 -13.90 -5.11 11.19
C VAL A 184 -14.12 -4.73 9.72
N LEU A 185 -13.05 -4.29 9.06
CA LEU A 185 -13.07 -3.84 7.67
C LEU A 185 -13.61 -4.92 6.72
N THR A 186 -13.17 -6.16 6.88
CA THR A 186 -13.58 -7.26 5.99
C THR A 186 -14.90 -7.90 6.39
N LYS A 187 -15.19 -8.07 7.69
CA LYS A 187 -16.37 -8.82 8.16
C LYS A 187 -17.59 -7.97 8.46
N VAL A 188 -17.40 -6.71 8.83
CA VAL A 188 -18.50 -5.78 9.13
C VAL A 188 -18.72 -4.87 7.93
N CYS A 189 -17.66 -4.21 7.44
CA CYS A 189 -17.78 -3.25 6.34
C CYS A 189 -17.86 -3.91 4.96
N GLY A 190 -17.60 -5.22 4.87
CA GLY A 190 -17.69 -5.99 3.62
C GLY A 190 -16.55 -5.71 2.64
N MET A 191 -15.45 -5.12 3.11
CA MET A 191 -14.34 -4.73 2.27
C MET A 191 -13.45 -5.92 1.91
N THR A 192 -12.84 -5.88 0.74
CA THR A 192 -11.83 -6.83 0.27
C THR A 192 -10.45 -6.19 0.32
N ILE A 193 -9.45 -6.94 0.74
CA ILE A 193 -8.07 -6.45 0.80
C ILE A 193 -7.32 -7.00 -0.41
N HIS A 194 -6.84 -6.09 -1.25
CA HIS A 194 -6.06 -6.37 -2.44
C HIS A 194 -4.60 -6.03 -2.16
N TRP A 195 -3.72 -7.02 -2.26
CA TRP A 195 -2.28 -6.78 -2.12
C TRP A 195 -1.74 -6.26 -3.45
N VAL A 196 -0.89 -5.24 -3.40
CA VAL A 196 -0.27 -4.58 -4.57
C VAL A 196 1.24 -4.51 -4.39
N ASP A 197 1.97 -4.32 -5.48
CA ASP A 197 3.43 -4.27 -5.50
C ASP A 197 3.97 -2.84 -5.40
N SER A 198 3.18 -1.84 -5.80
CA SER A 198 3.60 -0.45 -5.74
C SER A 198 3.29 0.23 -4.41
N LEU A 199 4.28 0.94 -3.87
CA LEU A 199 4.23 1.71 -2.64
C LEU A 199 3.15 2.79 -2.68
N SER A 200 3.05 3.53 -3.81
CA SER A 200 2.13 4.65 -3.95
C SER A 200 0.65 4.27 -3.77
N CYS A 201 0.29 3.00 -4.01
CA CYS A 201 -1.07 2.48 -3.87
C CYS A 201 -1.47 2.12 -2.43
N HIS A 202 -0.57 2.21 -1.45
CA HIS A 202 -0.84 1.76 -0.09
C HIS A 202 -1.98 2.57 0.58
N LEU A 203 -3.01 1.89 1.07
CA LEU A 203 -4.26 2.45 1.61
C LEU A 203 -5.16 3.19 0.60
N GLU A 204 -4.96 3.00 -0.69
CA GLU A 204 -5.98 3.43 -1.65
C GLU A 204 -7.26 2.61 -1.44
N LEU A 205 -8.40 3.31 -1.33
CA LEU A 205 -9.73 2.73 -1.11
C LEU A 205 -10.65 3.01 -2.30
N ASP A 206 -11.05 1.97 -3.01
CA ASP A 206 -12.20 2.08 -3.91
C ASP A 206 -13.49 1.93 -3.11
N ARG A 207 -14.16 3.06 -2.84
CA ARG A 207 -15.44 3.10 -2.11
C ARG A 207 -16.55 2.34 -2.83
N GLN A 208 -16.53 2.31 -4.16
CA GLN A 208 -17.59 1.72 -4.98
C GLN A 208 -17.48 0.20 -4.97
N SER A 209 -16.30 -0.34 -5.25
CA SER A 209 -16.10 -1.80 -5.23
C SER A 209 -15.81 -2.36 -3.83
N GLY A 210 -15.52 -1.51 -2.84
CA GLY A 210 -15.14 -1.95 -1.50
C GLY A 210 -13.80 -2.68 -1.51
N LYS A 211 -12.82 -2.17 -2.24
CA LYS A 211 -11.45 -2.70 -2.29
C LYS A 211 -10.48 -1.77 -1.58
N LEU A 212 -9.70 -2.30 -0.65
CA LEU A 212 -8.56 -1.61 -0.04
C LEU A 212 -7.26 -2.19 -0.62
N PHE A 213 -6.45 -1.34 -1.22
CA PHE A 213 -5.16 -1.71 -1.78
C PHE A 213 -4.07 -1.54 -0.73
N LEU A 214 -3.30 -2.59 -0.49
CA LEU A 214 -2.20 -2.60 0.47
C LEU A 214 -0.91 -3.08 -0.20
N TRP A 215 0.12 -2.26 -0.12
CA TRP A 215 1.47 -2.66 -0.52
C TRP A 215 1.95 -3.87 0.30
N ARG A 216 2.78 -4.74 -0.29
CA ARG A 216 3.16 -6.03 0.33
C ARG A 216 4.64 -6.18 0.71
N TYR A 217 5.47 -5.15 0.54
CA TYR A 217 6.93 -5.26 0.68
C TYR A 217 7.56 -4.34 1.75
N PRO A 218 7.08 -4.34 3.00
CA PRO A 218 7.51 -3.40 4.05
C PRO A 218 9.02 -3.39 4.34
N SER A 219 9.76 -4.48 4.09
CA SER A 219 11.21 -4.52 4.32
C SER A 219 11.99 -3.60 3.38
N PHE A 220 11.45 -3.29 2.21
CA PHE A 220 12.00 -2.25 1.34
C PHE A 220 11.95 -0.87 2.03
N GLY A 221 10.85 -0.58 2.73
CA GLY A 221 10.71 0.65 3.52
C GLY A 221 11.72 0.73 4.66
N VAL A 222 11.91 -0.37 5.39
CA VAL A 222 12.93 -0.44 6.46
C VAL A 222 14.35 -0.25 5.91
N SER A 223 14.70 -0.90 4.79
CA SER A 223 16.01 -0.73 4.16
C SER A 223 16.23 0.70 3.65
N SER A 224 15.20 1.31 3.05
CA SER A 224 15.25 2.71 2.59
C SER A 224 15.46 3.69 3.74
N LEU A 225 14.81 3.46 4.90
CA LEU A 225 15.03 4.25 6.12
C LEU A 225 16.45 4.07 6.66
N ALA A 226 16.95 2.84 6.72
CA ALA A 226 18.31 2.57 7.21
C ALA A 226 19.38 3.22 6.33
N GLN A 227 19.16 3.25 5.01
CA GLN A 227 20.01 3.94 4.03
C GLN A 227 20.07 5.45 4.29
N HIS A 228 18.92 6.10 4.54
CA HIS A 228 18.86 7.54 4.80
C HIS A 228 19.53 7.96 6.14
N HIS A 229 19.43 7.12 7.17
CA HIS A 229 19.95 7.42 8.51
C HIS A 229 21.41 6.98 8.77
N GLY A 230 22.14 6.50 7.75
CA GLY A 230 23.57 6.22 7.87
C GLY A 230 24.35 7.48 8.26
N GLY A 231 25.08 7.45 9.39
CA GLY A 231 25.67 8.63 10.03
C GLY A 231 26.67 9.47 9.21
N PRO A 232 27.08 10.64 9.75
CA PRO A 232 27.94 11.60 9.05
C PRO A 232 29.31 10.98 8.78
N GLY A 233 29.73 10.98 7.51
CA GLY A 233 30.97 10.35 7.03
C GLY A 233 30.77 9.20 6.03
N LYS A 234 29.52 8.82 5.71
CA LYS A 234 29.18 7.93 4.58
C LYS A 234 28.31 8.68 3.56
N ASP A 235 28.92 9.60 2.83
CA ASP A 235 28.29 10.47 1.81
C ASP A 235 27.61 9.76 0.61
N GLU A 236 27.32 8.46 0.64
CA GLU A 236 26.95 7.71 -0.59
C GLU A 236 25.76 6.75 -0.48
N ARG A 237 24.98 6.78 0.60
CA ARG A 237 23.91 5.78 0.81
C ARG A 237 22.49 6.35 0.78
N GLN A 238 22.22 7.38 -0.01
CA GLN A 238 20.84 7.77 -0.27
C GLN A 238 20.13 6.75 -1.18
N SER A 239 18.90 6.38 -0.82
CA SER A 239 18.05 5.56 -1.68
C SER A 239 17.48 6.42 -2.81
N THR A 240 17.30 5.85 -4.01
CA THR A 240 16.69 6.54 -5.15
C THR A 240 15.33 7.18 -4.78
N LEU A 241 14.56 6.51 -3.91
CA LEU A 241 13.29 7.03 -3.40
C LEU A 241 13.40 8.38 -2.68
N HIS A 242 14.37 8.55 -1.76
CA HIS A 242 14.57 9.81 -1.04
C HIS A 242 15.04 10.91 -2.01
N HIS A 243 15.94 10.57 -2.94
CA HIS A 243 16.44 11.54 -3.92
C HIS A 243 15.35 12.08 -4.85
N CYS A 244 14.30 11.30 -5.15
CA CYS A 244 13.12 11.79 -5.87
C CYS A 244 12.30 12.86 -5.09
N ALA A 245 12.63 13.10 -3.83
CA ALA A 245 12.05 14.12 -2.97
C ALA A 245 13.06 15.21 -2.53
N MET A 246 14.30 15.15 -3.03
CA MET A 246 15.35 16.12 -2.70
C MET A 246 15.09 17.48 -3.37
N GLU A 247 14.74 17.44 -4.65
CA GLU A 247 14.42 18.63 -5.43
C GLU A 247 12.93 18.95 -5.34
N LYS A 248 12.59 20.23 -5.19
CA LYS A 248 11.21 20.68 -5.33
C LYS A 248 10.83 20.65 -6.82
N PRO A 249 9.61 20.18 -7.16
CA PRO A 249 9.11 20.31 -8.51
C PRO A 249 9.16 21.78 -8.97
N GLY A 250 9.40 22.01 -10.26
CA GLY A 250 9.33 23.35 -10.85
C GLY A 250 7.89 23.85 -10.95
N SER A 251 6.90 22.95 -10.83
CA SER A 251 5.50 23.30 -10.67
C SER A 251 5.20 23.87 -9.28
N SER A 252 4.20 24.76 -9.18
CA SER A 252 3.73 25.31 -7.89
C SER A 252 2.97 24.28 -7.04
N LEU A 253 2.93 23.02 -7.48
CA LEU A 253 2.23 21.95 -6.80
C LEU A 253 3.08 21.44 -5.62
N PRO A 254 2.43 21.06 -4.52
CA PRO A 254 3.14 20.58 -3.34
C PRO A 254 3.71 19.18 -3.60
N TRP A 255 4.89 18.89 -3.05
CA TRP A 255 5.57 17.59 -3.15
C TRP A 255 6.32 17.32 -1.85
N GLY A 256 6.39 16.05 -1.44
CA GLY A 256 7.11 15.65 -0.24
C GLY A 256 8.61 15.92 -0.34
N THR A 257 9.22 16.21 0.80
CA THR A 257 10.67 16.30 1.01
C THR A 257 11.27 14.93 1.36
N GLU A 258 12.60 14.83 1.44
CA GLU A 258 13.26 13.61 1.90
C GLU A 258 12.77 13.14 3.28
N GLN A 259 12.55 14.09 4.20
CA GLN A 259 12.05 13.78 5.54
C GLN A 259 10.60 13.28 5.50
N ASP A 260 9.80 13.80 4.56
CA ASP A 260 8.43 13.35 4.33
C ASP A 260 8.41 11.92 3.78
N VAL A 261 9.37 11.55 2.91
CA VAL A 261 9.54 10.15 2.47
C VAL A 261 9.82 9.23 3.65
N SER A 262 10.76 9.58 4.52
CA SER A 262 11.05 8.80 5.72
C SER A 262 9.82 8.66 6.63
N SER A 263 9.09 9.76 6.83
CA SER A 263 7.88 9.77 7.65
C SER A 263 6.77 8.93 7.03
N LEU A 264 6.54 9.02 5.72
CA LEU A 264 5.59 8.17 4.98
C LEU A 264 5.93 6.69 5.11
N LEU A 265 7.21 6.31 5.01
CA LEU A 265 7.62 4.91 5.17
C LEU A 265 7.34 4.41 6.59
N GLN A 266 7.59 5.22 7.62
CA GLN A 266 7.23 4.89 9.01
C GLN A 266 5.72 4.74 9.18
N GLU A 267 4.93 5.64 8.60
CA GLU A 267 3.46 5.57 8.61
C GLU A 267 2.94 4.31 7.93
N ILE A 268 3.51 3.91 6.79
CA ILE A 268 3.17 2.66 6.10
C ILE A 268 3.45 1.46 7.01
N LEU A 269 4.57 1.44 7.72
CA LEU A 269 4.90 0.37 8.67
C LEU A 269 3.91 0.34 9.85
N LEU A 270 3.56 1.51 10.39
CA LEU A 270 2.62 1.66 11.49
C LEU A 270 1.19 1.28 11.08
N SER A 271 0.78 1.56 9.84
CA SER A 271 -0.56 1.24 9.34
C SER A 271 -0.82 -0.27 9.33
N TYR A 272 0.18 -1.10 9.06
CA TYR A 272 0.05 -2.56 9.17
C TYR A 272 -0.23 -3.00 10.61
N ARG A 273 0.36 -2.32 11.60
CA ARG A 273 0.11 -2.58 13.02
C ARG A 273 -1.31 -2.16 13.40
N LEU A 274 -1.75 -0.98 12.95
CA LEU A 274 -3.12 -0.47 13.12
C LEU A 274 -4.17 -1.43 12.52
N ILE A 275 -3.99 -1.84 11.26
CA ILE A 275 -4.96 -2.64 10.54
C ILE A 275 -4.93 -4.11 10.99
N PHE A 276 -3.75 -4.69 11.19
CA PHE A 276 -3.61 -6.12 11.48
C PHE A 276 -3.02 -6.42 12.85
N GLY A 277 -1.87 -5.80 13.14
CA GLY A 277 -1.00 -6.17 14.26
C GLY A 277 -1.65 -6.12 15.63
N GLN A 278 -2.47 -5.11 15.90
CA GLN A 278 -3.06 -4.88 17.23
C GLN A 278 -4.24 -5.82 17.53
N ASN A 279 -5.00 -6.27 16.52
CA ASN A 279 -6.22 -7.06 16.72
C ASN A 279 -6.02 -8.57 16.48
N LYS A 280 -6.37 -9.42 17.47
CA LYS A 280 -6.20 -10.90 17.39
C LYS A 280 -6.90 -11.53 16.18
N ARG A 281 -8.11 -11.08 15.84
CA ARG A 281 -8.89 -11.61 14.72
C ARG A 281 -8.33 -11.14 13.38
N SER A 282 -7.85 -9.90 13.31
CA SER A 282 -7.16 -9.39 12.12
C SER A 282 -5.87 -10.17 11.84
N ARG A 283 -5.05 -10.45 12.85
CA ARG A 283 -3.86 -11.32 12.71
C ARG A 283 -4.21 -12.70 12.17
N ALA A 284 -5.31 -13.29 12.66
CA ALA A 284 -5.79 -14.58 12.16
C ALA A 284 -6.33 -14.49 10.72
N GLY A 285 -6.97 -13.38 10.36
CA GLY A 285 -7.40 -13.08 8.99
C GLY A 285 -6.22 -12.93 8.03
N PHE A 286 -5.19 -12.20 8.42
CA PHE A 286 -3.96 -12.01 7.65
C PHE A 286 -3.27 -13.34 7.30
N ARG A 287 -3.14 -14.25 8.28
CA ARG A 287 -2.56 -15.59 8.01
C ARG A 287 -3.35 -16.40 6.98
N ARG A 288 -4.60 -16.05 6.71
CA ARG A 288 -5.45 -16.67 5.68
C ARG A 288 -5.48 -15.89 4.37
N SER A 289 -5.10 -14.60 4.37
CA SER A 289 -5.19 -13.75 3.17
C SER A 289 -4.10 -14.03 2.14
N GLN A 290 -3.06 -14.80 2.50
CA GLN A 290 -2.01 -15.27 1.59
C GLN A 290 -1.49 -14.16 0.65
N PRO A 291 -0.87 -13.09 1.20
CA PRO A 291 -0.45 -11.91 0.43
C PRO A 291 0.49 -12.23 -0.75
N PHE A 292 1.16 -13.38 -0.72
CA PHE A 292 2.09 -13.83 -1.76
C PHE A 292 1.62 -15.11 -2.46
N ALA A 293 0.32 -15.43 -2.48
CA ALA A 293 -0.21 -16.69 -3.02
C ALA A 293 0.23 -17.01 -4.47
N ARG A 294 0.48 -15.98 -5.27
CA ARG A 294 0.90 -16.10 -6.69
C ARG A 294 2.41 -16.12 -6.88
N LEU A 295 3.18 -16.07 -5.80
CA LEU A 295 4.64 -15.94 -5.83
C LEU A 295 5.31 -17.12 -5.10
N PRO A 296 6.45 -17.61 -5.60
CA PRO A 296 7.25 -18.59 -4.88
C PRO A 296 7.88 -17.97 -3.63
N SER A 297 8.35 -18.80 -2.71
CA SER A 297 8.89 -18.38 -1.40
C SER A 297 10.02 -17.34 -1.48
N GLN A 298 10.78 -17.32 -2.57
CA GLN A 298 11.85 -16.38 -2.83
C GLN A 298 11.32 -14.94 -2.93
N GLY A 299 10.11 -14.75 -3.46
CA GLY A 299 9.48 -13.43 -3.58
C GLY A 299 8.72 -12.98 -2.34
N HIS A 300 8.82 -13.71 -1.22
CA HIS A 300 8.06 -13.41 -0.01
C HIS A 300 8.85 -12.45 0.89
N ASP A 301 8.29 -11.27 1.13
CA ASP A 301 8.77 -10.40 2.19
C ASP A 301 8.30 -10.92 3.56
N LYS A 302 9.25 -11.46 4.32
CA LYS A 302 9.01 -12.04 5.64
C LYS A 302 8.59 -11.00 6.68
N LEU A 303 8.98 -9.73 6.52
CA LEU A 303 8.66 -8.66 7.47
C LEU A 303 7.16 -8.38 7.51
N LEU A 304 6.45 -8.51 6.37
CA LEU A 304 5.00 -8.34 6.32
C LEU A 304 4.30 -9.32 7.28
N GLY A 305 4.78 -10.57 7.33
CA GLY A 305 4.27 -11.58 8.26
C GLY A 305 4.51 -11.24 9.72
N GLN A 306 5.61 -10.54 10.03
CA GLN A 306 5.92 -10.10 11.38
C GLN A 306 5.03 -8.92 11.80
N LEU A 307 4.90 -7.91 10.95
CA LEU A 307 4.07 -6.73 11.18
C LEU A 307 2.58 -7.08 11.31
N CYS A 308 2.05 -7.90 10.40
CA CYS A 308 0.62 -8.19 10.37
C CYS A 308 0.21 -9.41 11.20
N GLY A 309 1.11 -10.37 11.38
CA GLY A 309 0.78 -11.70 11.91
C GLY A 309 1.06 -11.89 13.41
N ARG A 310 1.96 -11.08 14.01
CA ARG A 310 2.43 -11.25 15.39
C ARG A 310 1.78 -10.24 16.35
N LYS A 311 1.53 -10.66 17.59
CA LYS A 311 0.96 -9.79 18.63
C LYS A 311 1.98 -8.74 19.05
N ARG A 312 3.18 -9.19 19.43
CA ARG A 312 4.33 -8.34 19.70
C ARG A 312 5.18 -8.27 18.46
N PHE A 313 5.62 -7.08 18.14
CA PHE A 313 6.58 -6.81 17.08
C PHE A 313 7.76 -6.14 17.76
N ASP A 314 8.92 -6.79 17.70
CA ASP A 314 10.16 -6.19 18.20
C ASP A 314 10.53 -5.14 17.17
N SER A 315 10.12 -3.90 17.44
CA SER A 315 10.32 -2.80 16.50
C SER A 315 11.81 -2.67 16.21
N PRO A 316 12.20 -2.50 14.93
CA PRO A 316 13.57 -2.12 14.61
C PRO A 316 13.95 -0.87 15.43
N THR A 317 15.13 -0.89 16.03
CA THR A 317 15.66 0.27 16.77
C THR A 317 15.97 1.42 15.82
N GLY A 318 15.87 2.65 16.31
CA GLY A 318 16.20 3.85 15.54
C GLY A 318 15.05 4.31 14.63
N ALA A 319 15.36 4.62 13.38
CA ALA A 319 14.45 5.30 12.44
C ALA A 319 13.22 4.49 11.97
N ALA A 320 13.13 3.21 12.31
CA ALA A 320 11.95 2.38 12.04
C ALA A 320 11.23 1.97 13.34
N ALA A 321 11.44 2.72 14.42
CA ALA A 321 10.72 2.53 15.68
C ALA A 321 9.23 2.88 15.53
N LEU A 322 8.35 1.95 15.88
CA LEU A 322 6.90 2.11 15.77
C LEU A 322 6.28 2.30 17.16
N ILE A 323 5.44 3.34 17.30
CA ILE A 323 4.69 3.61 18.53
C ILE A 323 3.23 3.18 18.30
N GLU A 324 2.84 2.09 18.95
CA GLU A 324 1.47 1.60 18.91
C GLU A 324 0.58 2.35 19.91
N ARG A 325 -0.59 2.79 19.46
CA ARG A 325 -1.60 3.46 20.28
C ARG A 325 -2.96 2.79 20.13
N ASP A 326 -3.84 2.94 21.11
CA ASP A 326 -5.23 2.50 21.00
C ASP A 326 -6.05 3.47 20.14
N GLU A 327 -5.72 4.75 20.21
CA GLU A 327 -6.26 5.85 19.41
C GLU A 327 -5.09 6.64 18.82
N TYR A 328 -5.18 6.92 17.52
CA TYR A 328 -4.18 7.67 16.77
C TYR A 328 -4.77 9.01 16.36
N ASP A 329 -3.98 10.07 16.52
CA ASP A 329 -4.26 11.38 15.93
C ASP A 329 -3.76 11.34 14.48
N LEU A 330 -4.68 11.47 13.51
CA LEU A 330 -4.31 11.36 12.10
C LEU A 330 -3.36 12.45 11.65
N ALA A 331 -3.41 13.65 12.23
CA ALA A 331 -2.55 14.76 11.81
C ALA A 331 -1.11 14.63 12.35
N ALA A 332 -0.95 13.92 13.48
CA ALA A 332 0.32 13.75 14.17
C ALA A 332 0.97 12.38 13.92
N ASP A 333 0.19 11.30 14.00
CA ASP A 333 0.69 9.93 13.84
C ASP A 333 0.68 9.48 12.37
N PHE A 334 -0.16 10.08 11.51
CA PHE A 334 -0.26 9.73 10.09
C PHE A 334 -0.39 10.93 9.13
N PRO A 335 0.46 11.97 9.21
CA PRO A 335 0.30 13.16 8.38
C PRO A 335 0.25 12.87 6.86
N HIS A 336 0.98 11.88 6.35
CA HIS A 336 1.05 11.58 4.91
C HIS A 336 -0.07 10.62 4.45
N LEU A 337 -0.50 9.69 5.31
CA LEU A 337 -1.61 8.77 5.06
C LEU A 337 -2.96 9.29 5.58
N ARG A 338 -3.01 10.52 6.12
CA ARG A 338 -4.18 11.12 6.77
C ARG A 338 -5.41 11.11 5.86
N SER A 339 -5.29 11.56 4.61
CA SER A 339 -6.40 11.59 3.65
C SER A 339 -6.99 10.19 3.45
N ARG A 340 -6.14 9.19 3.21
CA ARG A 340 -6.51 7.80 2.99
C ARG A 340 -7.15 7.16 4.23
N LEU A 341 -6.58 7.42 5.41
CA LEU A 341 -7.11 6.91 6.68
C LEU A 341 -8.41 7.59 7.09
N ALA A 342 -8.56 8.89 6.85
CA ALA A 342 -9.82 9.61 7.07
C ALA A 342 -10.92 9.05 6.17
N ARG A 343 -10.64 8.83 4.87
CA ARG A 343 -11.58 8.20 3.94
C ARG A 343 -11.95 6.77 4.38
N LEU A 344 -10.96 5.98 4.81
CA LEU A 344 -11.18 4.63 5.31
C LEU A 344 -12.00 4.62 6.62
N GLY A 345 -11.73 5.55 7.53
CA GLY A 345 -12.48 5.76 8.77
C GLY A 345 -13.94 6.15 8.49
N GLY A 346 -14.16 7.11 7.58
CA GLY A 346 -15.49 7.49 7.11
C GLY A 346 -16.25 6.32 6.49
N TYR A 347 -15.58 5.53 5.64
CA TYR A 347 -16.16 4.31 5.07
C TYR A 347 -16.56 3.30 6.16
N ALA A 348 -15.69 3.08 7.14
CA ALA A 348 -15.96 2.17 8.24
C ALA A 348 -17.11 2.64 9.14
N ALA A 349 -17.21 3.95 9.41
CA ALA A 349 -18.27 4.56 10.22
C ALA A 349 -19.63 4.56 9.50
N GLY A 350 -19.64 4.78 8.19
CA GLY A 350 -20.87 4.77 7.37
C GLY A 350 -21.50 3.37 7.22
N LYS A 351 -20.72 2.29 7.37
CA LYS A 351 -21.21 0.91 7.24
C LYS A 351 -21.70 0.37 8.60
N LYS A 352 -22.98 0.62 8.91
CA LYS A 352 -23.65 -0.01 10.07
C LYS A 352 -23.81 -1.53 9.87
N PRO A 353 -23.69 -2.35 10.94
CA PRO A 353 -23.97 -3.78 10.86
C PRO A 353 -25.44 -4.03 10.49
N ARG A 354 -25.69 -4.68 9.34
CA ARG A 354 -27.05 -4.89 8.80
C ARG A 354 -27.71 -6.21 9.22
N SER A 355 -26.97 -7.13 9.84
CA SER A 355 -27.50 -8.41 10.30
C SER A 355 -27.24 -8.63 11.78
N ILE A 356 -28.11 -9.39 12.45
CA ILE A 356 -27.92 -9.83 13.84
C ILE A 356 -26.56 -10.53 14.02
N ARG A 357 -26.10 -11.28 13.01
CA ARG A 357 -24.76 -11.92 13.01
C ARG A 357 -23.61 -10.92 12.93
N GLN A 358 -23.81 -9.79 12.25
CA GLN A 358 -22.84 -8.69 12.19
C GLN A 358 -22.88 -7.86 13.47
N LEU A 359 -24.07 -7.55 14.01
CA LEU A 359 -24.23 -6.93 15.33
C LEU A 359 -23.60 -7.82 16.41
N TRP A 360 -23.76 -9.15 16.29
CA TRP A 360 -23.09 -10.15 17.14
C TRP A 360 -21.55 -10.24 16.95
N ARG A 361 -20.98 -9.62 15.92
CA ARG A 361 -19.51 -9.51 15.77
C ARG A 361 -18.97 -8.12 16.06
N ASP A 362 -19.81 -7.11 15.96
CA ASP A 362 -19.45 -5.71 16.13
C ASP A 362 -19.50 -5.34 17.61
N ARG A 363 -18.32 -5.17 18.22
CA ARG A 363 -18.19 -4.72 19.62
C ARG A 363 -17.94 -3.21 19.74
N ARG A 364 -18.01 -2.47 18.62
CA ARG A 364 -17.72 -1.03 18.60
C ARG A 364 -18.80 -0.24 19.32
N ASP A 365 -20.05 -0.58 19.04
CA ASP A 365 -21.19 -0.05 19.77
C ASP A 365 -21.56 -0.99 20.94
N SER A 366 -20.93 -0.74 22.09
CA SER A 366 -21.20 -1.49 23.31
C SER A 366 -22.66 -1.37 23.75
N THR A 367 -23.34 -0.27 23.40
CA THR A 367 -24.74 -0.02 23.76
C THR A 367 -25.68 -0.87 22.91
N ALA A 368 -25.50 -0.88 21.58
CA ALA A 368 -26.29 -1.74 20.69
C ALA A 368 -26.02 -3.23 20.96
N TRP A 369 -24.78 -3.59 21.29
CA TRP A 369 -24.42 -4.93 21.76
C TRP A 369 -25.20 -5.32 23.01
N LEU A 370 -25.16 -4.51 24.06
CA LEU A 370 -25.84 -4.77 25.32
C LEU A 370 -27.36 -4.81 25.13
N ALA A 371 -27.94 -3.91 24.32
CA ALA A 371 -29.36 -3.92 24.00
C ALA A 371 -29.80 -5.22 23.32
N LEU A 372 -28.99 -5.75 22.37
CA LEU A 372 -29.25 -7.06 21.75
C LEU A 372 -29.27 -8.18 22.79
N TRP A 373 -28.29 -8.20 23.71
CA TRP A 373 -28.22 -9.22 24.77
C TRP A 373 -29.36 -9.10 25.78
N SER A 374 -29.74 -7.88 26.16
CA SER A 374 -30.90 -7.65 27.02
C SER A 374 -32.17 -8.21 26.38
N VAL A 375 -32.44 -7.91 25.10
CA VAL A 375 -33.63 -8.43 24.41
C VAL A 375 -33.58 -9.96 24.28
N LEU A 376 -32.42 -10.55 24.00
CA LEU A 376 -32.27 -12.02 23.93
C LEU A 376 -32.55 -12.69 25.28
N VAL A 377 -32.03 -12.14 26.37
CA VAL A 377 -32.21 -12.70 27.72
C VAL A 377 -33.65 -12.49 28.19
N PHE A 378 -34.16 -11.25 28.16
CA PHE A 378 -35.53 -10.98 28.60
C PHE A 378 -36.58 -11.65 27.72
N GLY A 379 -36.37 -11.68 26.41
CA GLY A 379 -37.24 -12.38 25.46
C GLY A 379 -37.28 -13.89 25.70
N SER A 380 -36.12 -14.53 25.87
CA SER A 380 -36.07 -15.98 26.14
C SER A 380 -36.72 -16.35 27.48
N VAL A 381 -36.46 -15.58 28.55
CA VAL A 381 -37.11 -15.77 29.85
C VAL A 381 -38.62 -15.64 29.73
N SER A 382 -39.12 -14.66 28.97
CA SER A 382 -40.56 -14.44 28.79
C SER A 382 -41.25 -15.61 28.08
N VAL A 383 -40.61 -16.17 27.04
CA VAL A 383 -41.12 -17.35 26.32
C VAL A 383 -41.16 -18.58 27.23
N VAL A 384 -40.12 -18.81 28.04
CA VAL A 384 -40.08 -19.93 28.99
C VAL A 384 -41.17 -19.79 30.05
N LEU A 385 -41.35 -18.59 30.60
CA LEU A 385 -42.42 -18.33 31.57
C LEU A 385 -43.81 -18.52 30.96
N ALA A 386 -44.03 -18.07 29.72
CA ALA A 386 -45.29 -18.28 29.01
C ALA A 386 -45.58 -19.78 28.81
N LEU A 387 -44.58 -20.56 28.38
CA LEU A 387 -44.70 -22.02 28.24
C LEU A 387 -45.05 -22.70 29.57
N LEU A 388 -44.37 -22.34 30.66
CA LEU A 388 -44.67 -22.87 31.99
C LEU A 388 -46.09 -22.53 32.42
N GLN A 389 -46.54 -21.29 32.21
CA GLN A 389 -47.91 -20.87 32.51
C GLN A 389 -48.94 -21.68 31.72
N THR A 390 -48.70 -21.89 30.41
CA THR A 390 -49.59 -22.72 29.59
C THR A 390 -49.65 -24.17 30.10
N VAL A 391 -48.52 -24.76 30.46
CA VAL A 391 -48.47 -26.12 31.03
C VAL A 391 -49.26 -26.19 32.33
N PHE A 392 -49.08 -25.23 33.25
CA PHE A 392 -49.83 -25.18 34.50
C PHE A 392 -51.34 -25.04 34.27
N GLN A 393 -51.77 -24.22 33.30
CA GLN A 393 -53.19 -24.07 32.96
C GLN A 393 -53.80 -25.38 32.43
N VAL A 394 -53.09 -26.11 31.56
CA VAL A 394 -53.55 -27.41 31.05
C VAL A 394 -53.64 -28.45 32.16
N LEU A 395 -52.66 -28.49 33.07
CA LEU A 395 -52.69 -29.39 34.23
C LEU A 395 -53.86 -29.06 35.17
N GLN A 396 -54.16 -27.79 35.42
CA GLN A 396 -55.31 -27.38 36.22
C GLN A 396 -56.64 -27.76 35.56
N TYR A 397 -56.77 -27.54 34.25
CA TYR A 397 -57.97 -27.91 33.49
C TYR A 397 -58.24 -29.42 33.52
N THR A 398 -57.21 -30.23 33.30
CA THR A 398 -57.33 -31.71 33.34
C THR A 398 -57.58 -32.24 34.75
N ALA A 399 -57.06 -31.59 35.80
CA ALA A 399 -57.36 -31.93 37.18
C ALA A 399 -58.82 -31.61 37.54
N MET A 400 -59.32 -30.43 37.16
CA MET A 400 -60.72 -30.05 37.39
C MET A 400 -61.72 -30.95 36.65
N GLY A 401 -61.41 -31.34 35.40
CA GLY A 401 -62.23 -32.26 34.62
C GLY A 401 -62.32 -33.68 35.21
N LYS A 402 -61.34 -34.10 36.03
CA LYS A 402 -61.37 -35.40 36.74
C LYS A 402 -62.16 -35.37 38.05
N THR A 403 -62.45 -34.20 38.60
CA THR A 403 -63.24 -34.03 39.84
C THR A 403 -64.71 -33.70 39.59
N GLY A 404 -65.13 -33.53 38.33
CA GLY A 404 -66.49 -33.15 37.94
C GLY A 404 -67.29 -34.23 37.20
N GLY A 405 -66.79 -35.46 37.13
CA GLY A 405 -67.50 -36.65 36.62
C GLY A 405 -67.36 -37.79 37.59
#